data_AF-A0A9X3MWU0-F1
#
_entry.id   AF-A0A9X3MWU0-F1
#
_cell.length_a   1.000
_cell.length_b   1.000
_cell.length_c   1.000
_cell.angle_alpha   90.00
_cell.angle_beta   90.00
_cell.angle_gamma   90.00
#
_symmetry.space_group_name_H-M   'P 1'
#
loop_
_entity.id
_entity.type
_entity.pdbx_description
1 polymer ?
#
loop_
_entity_poly.entity_id
_entity_poly.type
_entity_poly.pdbx_seq_one_letter_code
_entity_poly.pdbx_strand_id
1 'polypeptide(L)'
;MKAEHTELAQQRLTRKAWRLADKVADARGHGFSPRDYRRRVKDEPPARLARRVRTLRRDLNDARRDAHRRRAAAQNAPASPTLEAIAACESGGNPGTDTGNGFYGKYQFTLQTWQSVGGEGNPAAAGEAEQNRRAALLYAREGASPWPVCGR
;
A
#
# COMPACT_ATOMS: atom_id res chain seq x y z
N MET A 1 -33.80 -25.67 26.16
CA MET A 1 -32.83 -24.97 27.05
C MET A 1 -31.36 -25.15 26.62
N LYS A 2 -30.61 -26.22 27.01
CA LYS A 2 -29.15 -26.32 26.71
C LYS A 2 -28.81 -26.50 25.22
N ALA A 3 -29.61 -27.27 24.46
CA ALA A 3 -29.39 -27.51 23.03
C ALA A 3 -29.61 -26.25 22.18
N GLU A 4 -30.71 -25.54 22.38
CA GLU A 4 -31.05 -24.29 21.66
C GLU A 4 -30.01 -23.18 21.92
N HIS A 5 -29.53 -23.04 23.17
CA HIS A 5 -28.46 -22.07 23.49
C HIS A 5 -27.14 -22.40 22.76
N THR A 6 -26.83 -23.69 22.61
CA THR A 6 -25.62 -24.17 21.93
C THR A 6 -25.71 -23.90 20.43
N GLU A 7 -26.89 -24.09 19.83
CA GLU A 7 -27.15 -23.84 18.42
C GLU A 7 -27.08 -22.35 18.07
N LEU A 8 -27.71 -21.48 18.88
CA LEU A 8 -27.60 -20.02 18.70
C LEU A 8 -26.14 -19.55 18.81
N ALA A 9 -25.36 -20.12 19.73
CA ALA A 9 -23.94 -19.83 19.86
C ALA A 9 -23.15 -20.28 18.62
N GLN A 10 -23.42 -21.48 18.10
CA GLN A 10 -22.82 -22.01 16.88
C GLN A 10 -23.13 -21.14 15.66
N GLN A 11 -24.39 -20.75 15.45
CA GLN A 11 -24.81 -19.89 14.34
C GLN A 11 -24.15 -18.50 14.41
N ARG A 12 -24.08 -17.88 15.60
CA ARG A 12 -23.44 -16.58 15.82
C ARG A 12 -21.93 -16.65 15.53
N LEU A 13 -21.24 -17.66 16.06
CA LEU A 13 -19.80 -17.82 15.88
C LEU A 13 -19.45 -18.16 14.43
N THR A 14 -20.26 -18.98 13.75
CA THR A 14 -20.08 -19.31 12.32
C THR A 14 -20.15 -18.06 11.46
N ARG A 15 -21.18 -17.21 11.64
CA ARG A 15 -21.30 -15.95 10.90
C ARG A 15 -20.11 -15.02 11.15
N LYS A 16 -19.63 -14.94 12.40
CA LYS A 16 -18.49 -14.11 12.76
C LYS A 16 -17.19 -14.63 12.14
N ALA A 17 -16.97 -15.93 12.19
CA ALA A 17 -15.79 -16.57 11.62
C ALA A 17 -15.78 -16.44 10.08
N TRP A 18 -16.95 -16.57 9.43
CA TRP A 18 -17.12 -16.31 7.99
C TRP A 18 -16.71 -14.88 7.61
N ARG A 19 -17.28 -13.86 8.27
CA ARG A 19 -16.95 -12.44 7.97
C ARG A 19 -15.47 -12.11 8.20
N LEU A 20 -14.83 -12.74 9.19
CA LEU A 20 -13.41 -12.52 9.44
C LEU A 20 -12.54 -13.22 8.39
N ALA A 21 -12.89 -14.46 8.00
CA ALA A 21 -12.15 -15.19 6.97
C ALA A 21 -12.19 -14.49 5.61
N ASP A 22 -13.35 -13.93 5.25
CA ASP A 22 -13.53 -13.08 4.06
C ASP A 22 -12.57 -11.88 4.09
N LYS A 23 -12.58 -11.11 5.19
CA LYS A 23 -11.68 -9.95 5.36
C LYS A 23 -10.20 -10.32 5.35
N VAL A 24 -9.83 -11.49 5.89
CA VAL A 24 -8.44 -11.97 5.84
C VAL A 24 -8.04 -12.31 4.41
N ALA A 25 -8.92 -12.96 3.66
CA ALA A 25 -8.66 -13.31 2.26
C ALA A 25 -8.49 -12.05 1.41
N ASP A 26 -9.39 -11.09 1.54
CA ASP A 26 -9.31 -9.77 0.88
C ASP A 26 -7.99 -9.04 1.22
N ALA A 27 -7.67 -8.93 2.52
CA ALA A 27 -6.42 -8.28 2.95
C ALA A 27 -5.14 -8.97 2.45
N ARG A 28 -5.21 -10.26 2.12
CA ARG A 28 -4.10 -11.04 1.55
C ARG A 28 -4.15 -11.15 0.02
N GLY A 29 -5.19 -10.64 -0.64
CA GLY A 29 -5.37 -10.77 -2.09
C GLY A 29 -5.69 -12.21 -2.54
N HIS A 30 -6.40 -12.97 -1.71
CA HIS A 30 -6.80 -14.36 -2.01
C HIS A 30 -8.32 -14.47 -2.22
N GLY A 31 -8.73 -15.41 -3.08
CA GLY A 31 -10.14 -15.72 -3.28
C GLY A 31 -10.79 -16.37 -2.05
N PHE A 32 -12.05 -16.02 -1.78
CA PHE A 32 -12.85 -16.59 -0.69
C PHE A 32 -14.16 -17.17 -1.20
N SER A 33 -14.44 -18.43 -0.84
CA SER A 33 -15.70 -19.12 -1.17
C SER A 33 -16.57 -19.26 0.09
N PRO A 34 -17.68 -18.50 0.19
CA PRO A 34 -18.64 -18.62 1.28
C PRO A 34 -19.25 -20.01 1.39
N ARG A 35 -19.51 -20.68 0.26
CA ARG A 35 -20.10 -22.03 0.22
C ARG A 35 -19.16 -23.06 0.83
N ASP A 36 -17.89 -23.06 0.41
CA ASP A 36 -16.89 -24.00 0.96
C ASP A 36 -16.58 -23.70 2.42
N TYR A 37 -16.55 -22.42 2.80
CA TYR A 37 -16.38 -22.04 4.19
C TYR A 37 -17.49 -22.62 5.07
N ARG A 38 -18.76 -22.40 4.71
CA ARG A 38 -19.91 -22.93 5.47
C ARG A 38 -19.89 -24.45 5.52
N ARG A 39 -19.58 -25.13 4.40
CA ARG A 39 -19.47 -26.60 4.35
C ARG A 39 -18.43 -27.14 5.34
N ARG A 40 -17.28 -26.46 5.48
CA ARG A 40 -16.20 -26.88 6.39
C ARG A 40 -16.53 -26.69 7.87
N VAL A 41 -17.38 -25.73 8.21
CA VAL A 41 -17.64 -25.35 9.62
C VAL A 41 -19.01 -25.77 10.13
N LYS A 42 -19.86 -26.38 9.29
CA LYS A 42 -21.26 -26.69 9.59
C LYS A 42 -21.46 -27.48 10.89
N ASP A 43 -20.58 -28.45 11.16
CA ASP A 43 -20.66 -29.37 12.32
C ASP A 43 -19.65 -29.02 13.43
N GLU A 44 -19.04 -27.83 13.38
CA GLU A 44 -18.04 -27.47 14.39
C GLU A 44 -18.69 -27.05 15.72
N PRO A 45 -18.21 -27.60 16.86
CA PRO A 45 -18.72 -27.18 18.16
C PRO A 45 -18.34 -25.72 18.45
N PRO A 46 -19.14 -24.99 19.24
CA PRO A 46 -18.90 -23.58 19.57
C PRO A 46 -17.48 -23.27 20.08
N ALA A 47 -16.86 -24.17 20.85
CA ALA A 47 -15.50 -23.98 21.34
C ALA A 47 -14.45 -23.90 20.20
N ARG A 48 -14.61 -24.70 19.13
CA ARG A 48 -13.71 -24.68 17.97
C ARG A 48 -13.94 -23.44 17.12
N LEU A 49 -15.20 -23.04 16.93
CA LEU A 49 -15.56 -21.80 16.24
C LEU A 49 -15.05 -20.56 16.99
N ALA A 50 -15.13 -20.55 18.33
CA ALA A 50 -14.60 -19.47 19.16
C ALA A 50 -13.07 -19.34 19.03
N ARG A 51 -12.34 -20.47 19.02
CA ARG A 51 -10.90 -20.49 18.70
C ARG A 51 -10.63 -19.92 17.31
N ARG A 52 -11.40 -20.33 16.29
CA ARG A 52 -11.27 -19.82 14.91
C ARG A 52 -11.47 -18.32 14.81
N VAL A 53 -12.50 -17.79 15.47
CA VAL A 53 -12.74 -16.34 15.53
C VAL A 53 -11.54 -15.59 16.12
N ARG A 54 -10.89 -16.15 17.16
CA ARG A 54 -9.68 -15.55 17.76
C ARG A 54 -8.50 -15.58 16.78
N THR A 55 -8.27 -16.71 16.11
CA THR A 55 -7.20 -16.84 15.09
C THR A 55 -7.43 -15.84 13.95
N LEU A 56 -8.61 -15.83 13.35
CA LEU A 56 -8.91 -14.96 12.20
C LEU A 56 -8.82 -13.46 12.54
N ARG A 57 -9.08 -13.07 13.80
CA ARG A 57 -8.85 -11.69 14.25
C ARG A 57 -7.36 -11.33 14.27
N ARG A 58 -6.51 -12.26 14.71
CA ARG A 58 -5.04 -12.07 14.69
C ARG A 58 -4.56 -12.00 13.25
N ASP A 59 -4.97 -12.97 12.42
CA ASP A 59 -4.63 -13.03 11.00
C ASP A 59 -5.01 -11.73 10.26
N LEU A 60 -6.18 -11.16 10.56
CA LEU A 60 -6.62 -9.91 9.95
C LEU A 60 -5.74 -8.74 10.37
N ASN A 61 -5.36 -8.67 11.64
CA ASN A 61 -4.47 -7.62 12.13
C ASN A 61 -3.06 -7.76 11.55
N ASP A 62 -2.55 -8.99 11.42
CA ASP A 62 -1.28 -9.29 10.77
C ASP A 62 -1.30 -8.89 9.30
N ALA A 63 -2.31 -9.33 8.54
CA ALA A 63 -2.47 -8.97 7.13
C ALA A 63 -2.54 -7.45 6.92
N ARG A 64 -3.24 -6.72 7.80
CA ARG A 64 -3.29 -5.25 7.77
C ARG A 64 -1.95 -4.61 8.06
N ARG A 65 -1.20 -5.11 9.05
CA ARG A 65 0.15 -4.63 9.36
C ARG A 65 1.10 -4.86 8.19
N ASP A 66 1.03 -6.03 7.58
CA ASP A 66 1.87 -6.35 6.42
C ASP A 66 1.52 -5.49 5.21
N ALA A 67 0.23 -5.27 4.94
CA ALA A 67 -0.22 -4.35 3.90
C ALA A 67 0.27 -2.91 4.15
N HIS A 68 0.20 -2.43 5.40
CA HIS A 68 0.74 -1.12 5.76
C HIS A 68 2.25 -1.05 5.55
N ARG A 69 3.00 -2.06 6.01
CA ARG A 69 4.46 -2.14 5.82
C ARG A 69 4.84 -2.15 4.34
N ARG A 70 4.13 -2.90 3.50
CA ARG A 70 4.35 -2.92 2.04
C ARG A 70 4.10 -1.55 1.41
N ARG A 71 3.03 -0.87 1.81
CA ARG A 71 2.73 0.50 1.36
C ARG A 71 3.83 1.48 1.79
N ALA A 72 4.24 1.44 3.05
CA ALA A 72 5.33 2.28 3.55
C ALA A 72 6.67 1.99 2.85
N ALA A 73 6.97 0.72 2.56
CA ALA A 73 8.17 0.35 1.81
C ALA A 73 8.12 0.87 0.36
N ALA A 74 6.97 0.73 -0.32
CA ALA A 74 6.79 1.27 -1.67
C ALA A 74 6.86 2.82 -1.68
N GLN A 75 6.40 3.47 -0.61
CA GLN A 75 6.48 4.91 -0.45
C GLN A 75 7.90 5.42 -0.25
N ASN A 76 8.79 4.61 0.34
CA ASN A 76 10.19 4.93 0.63
C ASN A 76 11.17 4.16 -0.26
N ALA A 77 10.71 3.63 -1.40
CA ALA A 77 11.58 2.93 -2.32
C ALA A 77 12.63 3.91 -2.88
N PRO A 78 13.91 3.48 -3.00
CA PRO A 78 14.93 4.29 -3.67
C PRO A 78 14.54 4.52 -5.13
N ALA A 79 15.09 5.58 -5.75
CA ALA A 79 14.83 5.79 -7.17
C ALA A 79 15.51 4.68 -8.01
N SER A 80 15.03 4.48 -9.23
CA SER A 80 15.69 3.58 -10.17
C SER A 80 17.08 4.13 -10.54
N PRO A 81 18.03 3.29 -10.98
CA PRO A 81 19.35 3.76 -11.41
C PRO A 81 19.29 4.87 -12.46
N THR A 82 18.33 4.80 -13.38
CA THR A 82 18.08 5.86 -14.37
C THR A 82 17.68 7.19 -13.73
N LEU A 83 16.79 7.16 -12.75
CA LEU A 83 16.37 8.37 -12.04
C LEU A 83 17.48 8.91 -11.14
N GLU A 84 18.28 8.05 -10.51
CA GLU A 84 19.45 8.52 -9.76
C GLU A 84 20.47 9.21 -10.67
N ALA A 85 20.69 8.71 -11.90
CA ALA A 85 21.55 9.36 -12.88
C ALA A 85 21.00 10.73 -13.33
N ILE A 86 19.69 10.82 -13.59
CA ILE A 86 19.03 12.08 -13.89
C ILE A 86 19.20 13.06 -12.72
N ALA A 87 18.90 12.65 -11.49
CA ALA A 87 19.03 13.48 -10.30
C ALA A 87 20.46 14.01 -10.09
N ALA A 88 21.47 13.15 -10.28
CA ALA A 88 22.87 13.53 -10.18
C ALA A 88 23.23 14.61 -11.21
N CYS A 89 22.72 14.51 -12.44
CA CYS A 89 22.93 15.51 -13.48
C CYS A 89 22.14 16.82 -13.22
N GLU A 90 20.90 16.72 -12.75
CA GLU A 90 20.00 17.87 -12.58
C GLU A 90 20.36 18.75 -11.39
N SER A 91 20.74 18.16 -10.24
CA SER A 91 21.00 18.92 -9.02
C SER A 91 22.17 18.40 -8.19
N GLY A 92 22.96 17.48 -8.74
CA GLY A 92 23.93 16.72 -7.94
C GLY A 92 23.26 15.74 -6.97
N GLY A 93 21.97 15.44 -7.16
CA GLY A 93 21.18 14.59 -6.27
C GLY A 93 20.64 15.31 -5.03
N ASN A 94 20.73 16.63 -4.93
CA ASN A 94 20.29 17.37 -3.76
C ASN A 94 18.75 17.60 -3.76
N PRO A 95 17.99 17.03 -2.78
CA PRO A 95 16.55 17.20 -2.70
C PRO A 95 16.10 18.59 -2.25
N GLY A 96 16.98 19.37 -1.62
CA GLY A 96 16.67 20.72 -1.13
C GLY A 96 16.98 21.84 -2.13
N THR A 97 17.33 21.52 -3.37
CA THR A 97 17.72 22.54 -4.37
C THR A 97 16.55 23.47 -4.68
N ASP A 98 16.70 24.75 -4.35
CA ASP A 98 15.80 25.84 -4.72
C ASP A 98 16.67 27.09 -4.95
N THR A 99 17.10 27.29 -6.20
CA THR A 99 18.01 28.37 -6.57
C THR A 99 17.28 29.62 -7.05
N GLY A 100 15.94 29.61 -7.02
CA GLY A 100 15.12 30.68 -7.59
C GLY A 100 15.02 30.67 -9.12
N ASN A 101 15.45 29.60 -9.80
CA ASN A 101 15.38 29.47 -11.26
C ASN A 101 14.03 28.93 -11.79
N GLY A 102 13.03 28.74 -10.91
CA GLY A 102 11.71 28.18 -11.25
C GLY A 102 11.64 26.65 -11.29
N PHE A 103 12.75 25.98 -10.95
CA PHE A 103 12.85 24.53 -10.83
C PHE A 103 13.27 24.14 -9.41
N TYR A 104 12.77 23.01 -8.94
CA TYR A 104 12.82 22.66 -7.53
C TYR A 104 13.22 21.19 -7.31
N GLY A 105 14.02 20.99 -6.28
CA GLY A 105 14.38 19.70 -5.70
C GLY A 105 15.34 18.86 -6.55
N LYS A 106 15.42 17.58 -6.17
CA LYS A 106 16.35 16.56 -6.69
C LYS A 106 16.29 16.39 -8.21
N TYR A 107 15.12 16.60 -8.80
CA TYR A 107 14.85 16.35 -10.22
C TYR A 107 14.56 17.63 -11.01
N GLN A 108 14.77 18.80 -10.41
CA GLN A 108 14.49 20.09 -11.02
C GLN A 108 13.05 20.14 -11.61
N PHE A 109 12.04 19.83 -10.78
CA PHE A 109 10.64 19.92 -11.20
C PHE A 109 10.20 21.38 -11.34
N THR A 110 9.33 21.67 -12.32
CA THR A 110 8.47 22.87 -12.22
C THR A 110 7.28 22.59 -11.30
N LEU A 111 6.66 23.64 -10.73
CA LEU A 111 5.43 23.49 -9.92
C LEU A 111 4.29 22.83 -10.72
N GLN A 112 4.13 23.19 -11.98
CA GLN A 112 3.08 22.64 -12.84
C GLN A 112 3.29 21.14 -13.07
N THR A 113 4.52 20.73 -13.42
CA THR A 113 4.84 19.31 -13.63
C THR A 113 4.69 18.53 -12.33
N TRP A 114 5.15 19.07 -11.21
CA TRP A 114 4.97 18.48 -9.87
C TRP A 114 3.50 18.18 -9.56
N GLN A 115 2.64 19.17 -9.76
CA GLN A 115 1.19 19.03 -9.57
C GLN A 115 0.56 18.03 -10.55
N SER A 116 1.05 17.99 -11.80
CA SER A 116 0.54 17.07 -12.82
C SER A 116 0.74 15.58 -12.48
N VAL A 117 1.73 15.27 -11.63
CA VAL A 117 1.97 13.93 -11.09
C VAL A 117 1.50 13.78 -9.65
N GLY A 118 0.65 14.70 -9.19
CA GLY A 118 -0.05 14.67 -7.90
C GLY A 118 0.79 15.14 -6.70
N GLY A 119 1.89 15.83 -6.94
CA GLY A 119 2.65 16.52 -5.91
C GLY A 119 1.92 17.76 -5.39
N GLU A 120 2.11 18.06 -4.11
CA GLU A 120 1.55 19.24 -3.45
C GLU A 120 2.67 20.15 -2.93
N GLY A 121 2.41 21.46 -2.80
CA GLY A 121 3.40 22.42 -2.30
C GLY A 121 4.64 22.58 -3.20
N ASN A 122 5.76 22.99 -2.59
CA ASN A 122 7.05 23.15 -3.26
C ASN A 122 7.80 21.80 -3.29
N PRO A 123 8.26 21.30 -4.46
CA PRO A 123 9.01 20.05 -4.57
C PRO A 123 10.25 20.00 -3.67
N ALA A 124 10.99 21.11 -3.53
CA ALA A 124 12.18 21.17 -2.68
C ALA A 124 11.87 21.04 -1.17
N ALA A 125 10.62 21.30 -0.76
CA ALA A 125 10.15 21.09 0.60
C ALA A 125 9.62 19.66 0.83
N ALA A 126 9.40 18.88 -0.23
CA ALA A 126 8.99 17.49 -0.12
C ALA A 126 10.18 16.60 0.26
N GLY A 127 9.93 15.57 1.06
CA GLY A 127 10.94 14.56 1.38
C GLY A 127 11.46 13.86 0.12
N GLU A 128 12.72 13.44 0.14
CA GLU A 128 13.38 12.83 -1.03
C GLU A 128 12.58 11.64 -1.62
N ALA A 129 12.05 10.78 -0.75
CA ALA A 129 11.23 9.63 -1.18
C ALA A 129 9.98 10.06 -1.97
N GLU A 130 9.38 11.19 -1.63
CA GLU A 130 8.24 11.74 -2.38
C GLU A 130 8.69 12.26 -3.74
N GLN A 131 9.82 12.98 -3.79
CA GLN A 131 10.41 13.45 -5.05
C GLN A 131 10.75 12.28 -5.99
N ASN A 132 11.40 11.22 -5.47
CA ASN A 132 11.71 10.00 -6.21
C ASN A 132 10.44 9.34 -6.76
N ARG A 133 9.36 9.29 -5.96
CA ARG A 133 8.07 8.72 -6.39
C ARG A 133 7.44 9.53 -7.51
N ARG A 134 7.42 10.86 -7.40
CA ARG A 134 6.85 11.73 -8.44
C ARG A 134 7.68 11.68 -9.72
N ALA A 135 9.01 11.58 -9.62
CA ALA A 135 9.89 11.37 -10.77
C ALA A 135 9.63 10.02 -11.45
N ALA A 136 9.43 8.95 -10.67
CA ALA A 136 9.06 7.64 -11.22
C ALA A 136 7.71 7.65 -11.93
N LEU A 137 6.70 8.34 -11.37
CA LEU A 137 5.39 8.51 -12.02
C LEU A 137 5.51 9.29 -13.33
N LEU A 138 6.27 10.38 -13.33
CA LEU A 138 6.51 11.19 -14.53
C LEU A 138 7.25 10.37 -15.60
N TYR A 139 8.32 9.68 -15.22
CA TYR A 139 9.10 8.86 -16.13
C TYR A 139 8.29 7.69 -16.71
N ALA A 140 7.44 7.04 -15.90
CA ALA A 140 6.55 6.00 -16.41
C ALA A 140 5.54 6.52 -17.43
N ARG A 141 5.14 7.79 -17.34
CA ARG A 141 4.17 8.43 -18.24
C ARG A 141 4.81 9.02 -19.49
N GLU A 142 5.98 9.64 -19.37
CA GLU A 142 6.58 10.50 -20.41
C GLU A 142 8.00 10.06 -20.81
N GLY A 143 8.52 8.98 -20.22
CA GLY A 143 9.90 8.56 -20.38
C GLY A 143 10.87 9.64 -19.89
N ALA A 144 11.98 9.77 -20.59
CA ALA A 144 13.02 10.76 -20.29
C ALA A 144 12.70 12.18 -20.85
N SER A 145 11.59 12.37 -21.58
CA SER A 145 11.29 13.64 -22.26
C SER A 145 11.33 14.88 -21.35
N PRO A 146 10.93 14.83 -20.07
CA PRO A 146 11.03 15.98 -19.16
C PRO A 146 12.47 16.37 -18.79
N TRP A 147 13.43 15.47 -19.02
CA TRP A 147 14.86 15.67 -18.75
C TRP A 147 15.67 15.52 -20.05
N PRO A 148 15.54 16.43 -21.02
CA PRO A 148 16.04 16.24 -22.39
C PRO A 148 17.58 16.18 -22.50
N VAL A 149 18.29 16.68 -21.50
CA VAL A 149 19.77 16.63 -21.42
C VAL A 149 20.20 15.51 -20.48
N CYS A 150 19.68 15.51 -19.25
CA CYS A 150 20.10 14.57 -18.20
C CYS A 150 19.49 13.17 -18.30
N GLY A 151 18.48 12.96 -19.14
CA GLY A 151 17.82 11.68 -19.36
C GLY A 151 18.34 10.88 -20.57
N ARG A 152 19.47 11.30 -21.15
CA ARG A 152 20.13 10.63 -22.28
C ARG A 152 21.05 9.49 -21.83
#